data_AF-A0A1Y1R7Y1-F1
#
_entry.id   AF-A0A1Y1R7Y1-F1
#
_cell.length_a   1.000
_cell.length_b   1.000
_cell.length_c   1.000
_cell.angle_alpha   90.00
_cell.angle_beta   90.00
_cell.angle_gamma   90.00
#
_symmetry.space_group_name_H-M   'P 1'
#
loop_
_entity.id
_entity.type
_entity.pdbx_description
1 polymer ?
#
loop_
_entity_poly.entity_id
_entity_poly.type
_entity_poly.pdbx_seq_one_letter_code
_entity_poly.pdbx_strand_id
1 'polypeptide(L)'
;MLEDIRNQDVQITLSNERKGGPGKAVGEHRIVLSTFYLTNDLPQYPEDRLIIVLLHEYGHILYNRQKARNDQSRVANEFAAFRYSLEVAGQLAKKGDTGPLREALHRMKARSQTGRPDDPHTIALKQLMNDPLWQASIRLLANTDTSHTGTLPKTVIRHIQ
;
A
#
# COMPACT_ATOMS: atom_id res chain seq x y z
N MET A 1 3.54 -13.15 -2.99
CA MET A 1 2.64 -11.97 -3.04
C MET A 1 1.88 -11.90 -4.37
N LEU A 2 2.54 -11.65 -5.51
CA LEU A 2 1.87 -11.64 -6.82
C LEU A 2 1.32 -13.01 -7.22
N GLU A 3 2.07 -14.08 -6.92
CA GLU A 3 1.59 -15.47 -7.10
C GLU A 3 0.38 -15.77 -6.23
N ASP A 4 0.37 -15.33 -4.96
CA ASP A 4 -0.76 -15.50 -4.05
C ASP A 4 -2.03 -14.77 -4.52
N ILE A 5 -1.87 -13.60 -5.17
CA ILE A 5 -2.98 -12.85 -5.79
C ILE A 5 -3.50 -13.61 -7.03
N ARG A 6 -2.60 -14.09 -7.89
CA ARG A 6 -2.98 -14.84 -9.10
C ARG A 6 -3.64 -16.18 -8.78
N ASN A 7 -3.22 -16.83 -7.69
CA ASN A 7 -3.76 -18.11 -7.23
C ASN A 7 -5.16 -17.99 -6.60
N GLN A 8 -5.68 -16.78 -6.41
CA GLN A 8 -7.02 -16.52 -5.87
C GLN A 8 -8.04 -16.13 -6.93
N ASP A 9 -7.89 -16.68 -8.14
CA ASP A 9 -8.79 -16.45 -9.28
C ASP A 9 -8.93 -14.95 -9.61
N VAL A 10 -7.80 -14.23 -9.61
CA VAL A 10 -7.72 -12.83 -10.05
C VAL A 10 -6.86 -12.72 -11.30
N GLN A 11 -7.49 -12.22 -12.36
CA GLN A 11 -6.85 -11.93 -13.64
C GLN A 11 -6.17 -10.56 -13.56
N ILE A 12 -4.86 -10.54 -13.77
CA ILE A 12 -4.09 -9.30 -13.93
C ILE A 12 -3.93 -9.04 -15.42
N THR A 13 -4.46 -7.92 -15.89
CA THR A 13 -4.37 -7.48 -17.29
C THR A 13 -3.51 -6.21 -17.38
N LEU A 14 -2.75 -6.10 -18.46
CA LEU A 14 -1.88 -4.96 -18.73
C LEU A 14 -2.52 -4.08 -19.82
N SER A 15 -2.49 -2.77 -19.61
CA SER A 15 -3.01 -1.78 -20.56
C SER A 15 -2.06 -0.59 -20.68
N ASN A 16 -1.95 0.04 -21.85
CA ASN A 16 -1.19 1.29 -22.02
C ASN A 16 -2.01 2.55 -21.66
N GLU A 17 -3.20 2.39 -21.08
CA GLU A 17 -4.06 3.53 -20.72
C GLU A 17 -3.42 4.37 -19.61
N ARG A 18 -3.30 5.69 -19.84
CA ARG A 18 -2.93 6.67 -18.80
C ARG A 18 -4.15 7.21 -18.04
N LYS A 19 -5.34 7.14 -18.65
CA LYS A 19 -6.58 7.67 -18.08
C LYS A 19 -7.06 6.74 -16.97
N GLY A 20 -7.27 7.28 -15.77
CA GLY A 20 -7.79 6.54 -14.61
C GLY A 20 -6.75 6.18 -13.55
N GLY A 21 -5.46 6.38 -13.81
CA GLY A 21 -4.39 6.13 -12.84
C GLY A 21 -3.59 4.84 -13.09
N PRO A 22 -2.73 4.43 -12.13
CA PRO A 22 -1.80 3.31 -12.31
C PRO A 22 -2.47 1.93 -12.27
N GLY A 23 -3.68 1.82 -11.71
CA GLY A 23 -4.44 0.57 -11.61
C GLY A 23 -5.95 0.83 -11.54
N LYS A 24 -6.74 -0.23 -11.80
CA LYS A 24 -8.16 -0.29 -11.47
C LYS A 24 -8.64 -1.73 -11.26
N ALA A 25 -9.44 -1.95 -10.23
CA ALA A 25 -10.21 -3.16 -10.02
C ALA A 25 -11.51 -3.16 -10.85
N VAL A 26 -11.87 -4.30 -11.42
CA VAL A 26 -13.08 -4.47 -12.21
C VAL A 26 -13.83 -5.73 -11.77
N GLY A 27 -15.01 -5.53 -11.19
CA GLY A 27 -15.84 -6.60 -10.67
C GLY A 27 -15.14 -7.34 -9.52
N GLU A 28 -15.25 -8.66 -9.51
CA GLU A 28 -14.79 -9.53 -8.43
C GLU A 28 -13.51 -10.32 -8.77
N HIS A 29 -12.97 -10.18 -9.98
CA HIS A 29 -11.90 -11.08 -10.46
C HIS A 29 -10.84 -10.44 -11.34
N ARG A 30 -10.85 -9.11 -11.56
CA ARG A 30 -9.91 -8.51 -12.52
C ARG A 30 -9.26 -7.23 -12.01
N ILE A 31 -7.95 -7.17 -12.14
CA ILE A 31 -7.16 -5.95 -11.97
C ILE A 31 -6.58 -5.57 -13.33
N VAL A 32 -6.68 -4.29 -13.68
CA VAL A 32 -6.02 -3.72 -14.86
C VAL A 32 -4.90 -2.82 -14.35
N LEU A 33 -3.66 -3.08 -14.76
CA LEU A 33 -2.51 -2.24 -14.47
C LEU A 33 -2.08 -1.48 -15.71
N SER A 34 -1.73 -0.21 -15.52
CA SER A 34 -1.23 0.63 -16.60
C SER A 34 0.27 0.43 -16.80
N THR A 35 0.67 -0.11 -17.94
CA THR A 35 2.08 -0.33 -18.31
C THR A 35 2.83 0.99 -18.39
N PHE A 36 2.16 2.11 -18.65
CA PHE A 36 2.79 3.42 -18.68
C PHE A 36 3.55 3.73 -17.38
N TYR A 37 2.95 3.43 -16.22
CA TYR A 37 3.59 3.69 -14.93
C TYR A 37 4.62 2.62 -14.55
N LEU A 38 4.59 1.46 -15.21
CA LEU A 38 5.55 0.37 -14.98
C LEU A 38 6.82 0.52 -15.83
N THR A 39 6.70 1.09 -17.04
CA THR A 39 7.79 1.11 -18.02
C THR A 39 8.46 2.47 -18.15
N ASN A 40 7.97 3.50 -17.45
CA ASN A 40 8.57 4.84 -17.47
C ASN A 40 9.11 5.13 -16.07
N ASP A 41 10.34 5.64 -16.01
CA ASP A 41 10.93 6.10 -14.76
C ASP A 41 10.26 7.42 -14.34
N LEU A 42 9.27 7.29 -13.46
CA LEU A 42 8.48 8.41 -12.94
C LEU A 42 8.82 8.55 -11.45
N PRO A 43 9.56 9.58 -11.02
CA PRO A 43 9.96 9.76 -9.62
C PRO A 43 8.78 9.81 -8.65
N GLN A 44 7.61 10.25 -9.12
CA GLN A 44 6.38 10.25 -8.34
C GLN A 44 5.73 8.85 -8.21
N TYR A 45 6.13 7.85 -9.01
CA TYR A 45 5.67 6.46 -8.94
C TYR A 45 6.85 5.48 -8.75
N PRO A 46 7.53 5.51 -7.59
CA PRO A 46 8.53 4.50 -7.27
C PRO A 46 7.89 3.10 -7.21
N GLU A 47 8.71 2.06 -7.31
CA GLU A 47 8.26 0.66 -7.29
C GLU A 47 7.37 0.34 -6.08
N ASP A 48 7.75 0.80 -4.89
CA ASP A 48 6.94 0.66 -3.67
C ASP A 48 5.52 1.22 -3.83
N ARG A 49 5.39 2.35 -4.55
CA ARG A 49 4.08 2.94 -4.83
C ARG A 49 3.26 2.06 -5.76
N LEU A 50 3.89 1.39 -6.72
CA LEU A 50 3.22 0.46 -7.64
C LEU A 50 2.77 -0.82 -6.91
N ILE A 51 3.57 -1.32 -5.96
CA ILE A 51 3.17 -2.41 -5.07
C ILE A 51 1.91 -2.02 -4.29
N ILE A 52 1.89 -0.82 -3.68
CA ILE A 52 0.73 -0.36 -2.91
C ILE A 52 -0.52 -0.22 -3.79
N VAL A 53 -0.37 0.28 -5.02
CA VAL A 53 -1.48 0.35 -5.99
C VAL A 53 -2.03 -1.03 -6.26
N LEU A 54 -1.19 -2.02 -6.57
CA LEU A 54 -1.64 -3.39 -6.79
C LEU A 54 -2.40 -3.94 -5.58
N LEU A 55 -1.88 -3.71 -4.36
CA LEU A 55 -2.54 -4.14 -3.13
C LEU A 55 -3.88 -3.44 -2.94
N HIS A 56 -3.97 -2.16 -3.26
CA HIS A 56 -5.21 -1.38 -3.18
C HIS A 56 -6.27 -1.94 -4.14
N GLU A 57 -5.92 -2.18 -5.40
CA GLU A 57 -6.85 -2.79 -6.36
C GLU A 57 -7.30 -4.18 -5.92
N TYR A 58 -6.40 -4.96 -5.33
CA TYR A 58 -6.77 -6.26 -4.79
C TYR A 58 -7.70 -6.16 -3.58
N GLY A 59 -7.50 -5.15 -2.72
CA GLY A 59 -8.42 -4.88 -1.61
C GLY A 59 -9.84 -4.56 -2.08
N HIS A 60 -10.00 -3.84 -3.21
CA HIS A 60 -11.31 -3.67 -3.85
C HIS A 60 -11.92 -5.00 -4.31
N ILE A 61 -11.12 -5.90 -4.90
CA ILE A 61 -11.58 -7.23 -5.31
C ILE A 61 -12.11 -8.01 -4.10
N LEU A 62 -11.36 -8.03 -2.99
CA LEU A 62 -11.77 -8.71 -1.76
C LEU A 62 -13.07 -8.14 -1.20
N TYR A 63 -13.21 -6.82 -1.18
CA TYR A 63 -14.43 -6.15 -0.74
C TYR A 63 -15.64 -6.55 -1.62
N ASN A 64 -15.47 -6.51 -2.94
CA ASN A 64 -16.54 -6.82 -3.90
C ASN A 64 -17.03 -8.27 -3.76
N ARG A 65 -16.15 -9.22 -3.46
CA ARG A 65 -16.50 -10.64 -3.24
C ARG A 65 -17.34 -10.88 -1.97
N GLN A 66 -17.18 -10.04 -0.95
CA GLN A 66 -17.82 -10.23 0.35
C GLN A 66 -19.18 -9.53 0.48
N LYS A 67 -19.44 -8.50 -0.33
CA LYS A 67 -20.65 -7.68 -0.23
C LYS A 67 -21.76 -8.20 -1.15
N ALA A 68 -22.99 -8.24 -0.63
CA ALA A 68 -24.18 -8.36 -1.47
C ALA A 68 -24.26 -7.15 -2.41
N ARG A 69 -24.60 -7.39 -3.69
CA ARG A 69 -24.55 -6.40 -4.80
C ARG A 69 -25.24 -5.04 -4.52
N ASN A 70 -26.10 -4.95 -3.49
CA ASN A 70 -26.90 -3.77 -3.17
C ASN A 70 -26.32 -2.86 -2.08
N ASP A 71 -25.20 -3.21 -1.43
CA ASP A 71 -24.54 -2.37 -0.41
C ASP A 71 -23.16 -1.90 -0.89
N GLN A 72 -23.18 -0.95 -1.84
CA GLN A 72 -21.99 -0.41 -2.50
C GLN A 72 -21.62 0.99 -1.97
N SER A 73 -21.34 1.10 -0.67
CA SER A 73 -20.71 2.31 -0.15
C SER A 73 -19.31 2.47 -0.74
N ARG A 74 -19.13 3.49 -1.59
CA ARG A 74 -17.82 3.82 -2.18
C ARG A 74 -16.77 4.06 -1.10
N VAL A 75 -17.15 4.77 -0.03
CA VAL A 75 -16.26 5.02 1.12
C VAL A 75 -15.84 3.72 1.80
N ALA A 76 -16.77 2.78 2.00
CA ALA A 76 -16.43 1.50 2.63
C ALA A 76 -15.52 0.65 1.74
N ASN A 77 -15.71 0.69 0.42
CA ASN A 77 -14.85 0.01 -0.55
C ASN A 77 -13.42 0.57 -0.53
N GLU A 78 -13.28 1.91 -0.58
CA GLU A 78 -12.00 2.60 -0.44
C GLU A 78 -11.32 2.29 0.91
N PHE A 79 -12.09 2.30 2.00
CA PHE A 79 -11.58 2.00 3.33
C PHE A 79 -11.02 0.58 3.40
N ALA A 80 -11.77 -0.41 2.90
CA ALA A 80 -11.32 -1.79 2.85
C ALA A 80 -10.04 -1.95 2.01
N ALA A 81 -9.97 -1.28 0.86
CA ALA A 81 -8.79 -1.29 0.00
C ALA A 81 -7.56 -0.70 0.69
N PHE A 82 -7.66 0.52 1.26
CA PHE A 82 -6.54 1.12 1.97
C PHE A 82 -6.11 0.34 3.21
N ARG A 83 -7.08 -0.20 3.97
CA ARG A 83 -6.81 -1.04 5.14
C ARG A 83 -6.02 -2.28 4.73
N TYR A 84 -6.45 -2.99 3.69
CA TYR A 84 -5.75 -4.15 3.17
C TYR A 84 -4.32 -3.81 2.72
N SER A 85 -4.14 -2.70 2.00
CA SER A 85 -2.80 -2.22 1.61
C SER A 85 -1.87 -2.04 2.81
N LEU A 86 -2.34 -1.43 3.91
CA LEU A 86 -1.54 -1.26 5.13
C LEU A 86 -1.26 -2.58 5.85
N GLU A 87 -2.23 -3.48 5.92
CA GLU A 87 -2.04 -4.80 6.54
C GLU A 87 -0.93 -5.57 5.84
N VAL A 88 -0.99 -5.68 4.51
CA VAL A 88 0.01 -6.41 3.73
C VAL A 88 1.36 -5.70 3.75
N ALA A 89 1.40 -4.38 3.57
CA ALA A 89 2.65 -3.61 3.68
C ALA A 89 3.29 -3.77 5.07
N GLY A 90 2.50 -3.85 6.13
CA GLY A 90 2.97 -4.16 7.48
C GLY A 90 3.58 -5.56 7.59
N GLN A 91 3.04 -6.56 6.89
CA GLN A 91 3.65 -7.90 6.85
C GLN A 91 4.97 -7.93 6.06
N LEU A 92 5.08 -7.13 5.00
CA LEU A 92 6.36 -6.95 4.29
C LEU A 92 7.42 -6.30 5.18
N ALA A 93 7.04 -5.25 5.92
CA ALA A 93 7.94 -4.58 6.86
C ALA A 93 8.45 -5.51 7.96
N LYS A 94 7.60 -6.39 8.49
CA LYS A 94 8.01 -7.42 9.46
C LYS A 94 9.01 -8.44 8.90
N LYS A 95 9.06 -8.59 7.57
CA LYS A 95 10.02 -9.45 6.86
C LYS A 95 11.27 -8.68 6.39
N GLY A 96 11.40 -7.42 6.77
CA GLY A 96 12.54 -6.56 6.45
C GLY A 96 12.33 -5.61 5.27
N ASP A 97 11.24 -5.77 4.51
CA ASP A 97 10.92 -4.88 3.39
C ASP A 97 10.01 -3.72 3.84
N THR A 98 10.62 -2.63 4.27
CA THR A 98 9.91 -1.46 4.83
C THR A 98 9.43 -0.45 3.78
N GLY A 99 9.91 -0.55 2.53
CA GLY A 99 9.63 0.40 1.45
C GLY A 99 8.13 0.61 1.22
N PRO A 100 7.35 -0.46 0.96
CA PRO A 100 5.91 -0.35 0.75
C PRO A 100 5.15 0.24 1.95
N LEU A 101 5.56 -0.06 3.19
CA LEU A 101 4.88 0.52 4.37
C LEU A 101 5.17 2.02 4.50
N ARG A 102 6.43 2.42 4.29
CA ARG A 102 6.87 3.82 4.33
C ARG A 102 6.12 4.65 3.29
N GLU A 103 6.08 4.17 2.06
CA GLU A 103 5.42 4.87 0.96
C GLU A 103 3.89 4.92 1.15
N ALA A 104 3.28 3.84 1.67
CA ALA A 104 1.84 3.82 1.96
C ALA A 104 1.47 4.89 2.98
N LEU A 105 2.14 4.90 4.15
CA LEU A 105 1.89 5.89 5.20
C LEU A 105 2.12 7.32 4.71
N HIS A 106 3.19 7.56 3.94
CA HIS A 106 3.49 8.88 3.39
C HIS A 106 2.39 9.37 2.43
N ARG A 107 2.04 8.58 1.42
CA ARG A 107 1.08 8.97 0.37
C ARG A 107 -0.36 9.05 0.90
N MET A 108 -0.76 8.10 1.73
CA MET A 108 -2.08 8.11 2.38
C MET A 108 -2.23 9.35 3.26
N LYS A 109 -1.19 9.73 4.01
CA LYS A 109 -1.21 10.96 4.82
C LYS A 109 -1.31 12.22 3.97
N ALA A 110 -0.51 12.33 2.94
CA ALA A 110 -0.58 13.46 2.03
C ALA A 110 -1.97 13.59 1.38
N ARG A 111 -2.56 12.47 0.93
CA ARG A 111 -3.88 12.47 0.28
C ARG A 111 -5.02 12.83 1.24
N SER A 112 -4.97 12.39 2.51
CA SER A 112 -6.03 12.74 3.48
C SER A 112 -6.06 14.24 3.83
N GLN A 113 -4.91 14.91 3.72
CA GLN A 113 -4.73 16.33 4.03
C GLN A 113 -5.05 17.24 2.83
N THR A 114 -4.79 16.77 1.61
CA THR A 114 -4.89 17.57 0.37
C THR A 114 -6.09 17.19 -0.51
N GLY A 115 -6.72 16.04 -0.26
CA GLY A 115 -7.87 15.56 -1.03
C GLY A 115 -9.13 16.39 -0.78
N ARG A 116 -10.06 16.36 -1.75
CA ARG A 116 -11.34 17.05 -1.63
C ARG A 116 -12.18 16.44 -0.48
N PRO A 117 -12.89 17.24 0.33
CA PRO A 117 -13.64 16.73 1.49
C PRO A 117 -14.72 15.70 1.17
N ASP A 118 -15.31 15.76 -0.03
CA ASP A 118 -16.39 14.89 -0.53
C ASP A 118 -15.87 13.70 -1.35
N ASP A 119 -14.57 13.61 -1.62
CA ASP A 119 -13.96 12.49 -2.33
C ASP A 119 -13.96 11.23 -1.43
N PRO A 120 -14.54 10.09 -1.87
CA PRO A 120 -14.56 8.86 -1.10
C PRO A 120 -13.18 8.41 -0.60
N HIS A 121 -12.12 8.62 -1.38
CA HIS A 121 -10.75 8.31 -0.95
C HIS A 121 -10.34 9.15 0.26
N THR A 122 -10.61 10.47 0.24
CA THR A 122 -10.30 11.37 1.35
C THR A 122 -11.04 10.96 2.61
N ILE A 123 -12.33 10.64 2.48
CA ILE A 123 -13.17 10.24 3.62
C ILE A 123 -12.66 8.92 4.21
N ALA A 124 -12.41 7.91 3.36
CA ALA A 124 -11.90 6.61 3.79
C ALA A 124 -10.52 6.71 4.47
N LEU A 125 -9.61 7.54 3.95
CA LEU A 125 -8.30 7.76 4.56
C LEU A 125 -8.41 8.46 5.92
N LYS A 126 -9.31 9.43 6.07
CA LYS A 126 -9.56 10.06 7.38
C LYS A 126 -10.14 9.06 8.39
N GLN A 127 -11.01 8.14 7.95
CA GLN A 127 -11.49 7.05 8.80
C GLN A 127 -10.33 6.13 9.20
N LEU A 128 -9.50 5.71 8.23
CA LEU A 128 -8.36 4.82 8.46
C LEU A 128 -7.34 5.41 9.44
N MET A 129 -7.11 6.72 9.41
CA MET A 129 -6.21 7.38 10.36
C MET A 129 -6.64 7.28 11.82
N ASN A 130 -7.93 7.08 12.06
CA ASN A 130 -8.49 6.84 13.39
C ASN A 130 -8.55 5.35 13.74
N ASP A 131 -8.24 4.47 12.79
CA ASP A 131 -8.19 3.01 13.00
C ASP A 131 -6.93 2.61 13.79
N PRO A 132 -7.02 1.67 14.75
CA PRO A 132 -5.86 1.16 15.48
C PRO A 132 -4.74 0.64 14.57
N LEU A 133 -5.06 0.10 13.39
CA LEU A 133 -4.09 -0.38 12.41
C LEU A 133 -3.15 0.73 11.95
N TRP A 134 -3.64 1.96 11.77
CA TRP A 134 -2.81 3.08 11.34
C TRP A 134 -1.73 3.39 12.37
N GLN A 135 -2.11 3.48 13.65
CA GLN A 135 -1.16 3.72 14.74
C GLN A 135 -0.19 2.54 14.92
N ALA A 136 -0.66 1.31 14.75
CA ALA A 136 0.20 0.13 14.77
C ALA A 136 1.23 0.14 13.63
N SER A 137 0.83 0.58 12.44
CA SER A 137 1.69 0.69 11.26
C SER A 137 2.79 1.73 11.44
N ILE A 138 2.45 2.90 12.00
CA ILE A 138 3.45 3.94 12.34
C ILE A 138 4.47 3.41 13.34
N ARG A 139 4.01 2.75 14.42
CA ARG A 139 4.90 2.18 15.43
C ARG A 139 5.82 1.10 14.85
N LEU A 140 5.28 0.25 14.00
CA LEU A 140 6.06 -0.79 13.32
C LEU A 140 7.22 -0.17 12.54
N LEU A 141 6.94 0.84 11.71
CA LEU A 141 7.97 1.51 10.90
C LEU A 141 9.04 2.21 11.76
N ALA A 142 8.63 2.87 12.86
CA ALA A 142 9.56 3.51 13.78
C ALA A 142 10.52 2.50 14.43
N ASN A 143 10.02 1.33 14.84
CA ASN A 143 10.82 0.29 15.48
C ASN A 143 11.78 -0.39 14.49
N THR A 144 11.39 -0.54 13.23
CA THR A 144 12.29 -1.08 12.19
C THR A 144 13.43 -0.12 11.86
N ASP A 145 13.18 1.19 11.85
CA ASP A 145 14.23 2.19 11.58
C ASP A 145 15.26 2.28 12.73
N THR A 146 14.84 2.06 13.98
CA THR A 146 15.76 2.01 15.13
C THR A 146 16.61 0.74 15.22
N SER A 147 16.17 -0.35 14.59
CA SER A 147 16.89 -1.63 14.64
C SER A 147 18.10 -1.66 13.69
N HIS A 148 18.23 -0.66 12.79
CA HIS A 148 19.35 -0.53 11.86
C HIS A 148 20.45 0.45 12.30
N THR A 149 20.29 1.15 13.43
CA THR A 149 21.32 2.06 13.98
C THR A 149 22.16 1.45 15.11
N GLY A 150 22.02 0.16 15.39
CA GLY A 150 22.71 -0.54 16.48
C GLY A 150 24.00 -1.28 16.08
N THR A 151 25.15 -0.68 16.42
CA THR A 151 26.45 -1.33 16.77
C THR A 151 27.42 -1.68 15.62
N LEU A 152 28.31 -0.73 15.28
CA LEU A 152 29.68 -1.06 14.87
C LEU A 152 30.49 -1.38 16.15
N PRO A 153 31.18 -2.52 16.26
CA PRO A 153 32.12 -2.74 17.34
C PRO A 153 33.29 -1.75 17.18
N LYS A 154 33.48 -0.88 18.19
CA LYS A 154 34.73 -0.14 18.37
C LYS A 154 35.82 -1.15 18.71
N THR A 155 36.56 -1.60 17.70
CA THR A 155 37.85 -2.26 17.95
C THR A 155 38.79 -1.20 18.50
N VAL A 156 38.94 -1.20 19.81
CA VAL A 156 39.98 -0.48 20.53
C VAL A 156 41.30 -1.15 20.18
N ILE A 157 42.07 -0.58 19.26
CA ILE A 157 43.49 -0.94 19.11
C ILE A 157 44.22 -0.29 20.28
N ARG A 158 44.39 -1.06 21.37
CA ARG A 158 45.35 -0.71 22.42
C ARG A 158 46.75 -0.87 21.85
N HIS A 159 47.49 0.24 21.82
CA HIS A 159 48.95 0.23 21.67
C HIS A 159 49.55 -0.68 22.76
N ILE A 160 50.41 -1.60 22.34
CA ILE A 160 51.44 -2.17 23.18
C ILE A 160 52.78 -1.70 22.59
N GLN A 161 53.65 -1.36 23.53
CA GLN A 161 54.89 -0.59 23.47
C GLN A 161 55.91 -1.06 22.44
#